data_AF-A0A7S1ESZ3-F1
#
_entry.id   AF-A0A7S1ESZ3-F1
#
_cell.length_a   1.000
_cell.length_b   1.000
_cell.length_c   1.000
_cell.angle_alpha   90.00
_cell.angle_beta   90.00
_cell.angle_gamma   90.00
#
_symmetry.space_group_name_H-M   'P 1'
#
loop_
_entity.id
_entity.type
_entity.pdbx_description
1 polymer ?
#
loop_
_entity_poly.entity_id
_entity_poly.type
_entity_poly.pdbx_seq_one_letter_code
_entity_poly.pdbx_strand_id
1 'polypeptide(L)'
;MAGDWVSFSRTAPVAWVSVGNWIGLASDTKKSVECCTSQVGTVVRNNFAAYYKNQKTLSKSKYRKANVRCCLSQSPKSSAPIQSDIVEVQKCITAIACDVDGTLLDSNHYLDPSLSKLIVDTMESGIVFFPATGKSRAGAMHSFGPPLSTVLGSNSMGVFLQGLLVYGQGGELIYEKTLPTETISKVVQLSSQANIPWIGYLGDRLVVEKRTQLTDSLVKYHEPRPEAVNDVCDELGLKNGVQDLAFHKMLVIDESSEIIDMLRPQFETELGGSATLTQAQADMLEILPLNASKGLGVRLLLKHLEIPEAELLAIGDAENDLEMLKLAGIGVAMGNALPSVKQIADEMVASNNELGVAEAIRRFVKPKANISRT
;
A
#
# COMPACT_ATOMS: atom_id res chain seq x y z
N MET A 1 -0.76 25.12 -29.57
CA MET A 1 -1.50 25.51 -30.79
C MET A 1 -1.57 24.30 -31.70
N ALA A 2 -2.72 24.08 -32.33
CA ALA A 2 -3.10 22.97 -33.24
C ALA A 2 -3.18 21.58 -32.55
N GLY A 3 -4.29 20.83 -32.57
CA GLY A 3 -5.55 20.90 -33.33
C GLY A 3 -5.84 19.53 -33.95
N ASP A 4 -7.14 19.21 -34.15
CA ASP A 4 -7.73 18.38 -35.24
C ASP A 4 -7.91 16.85 -35.00
N TRP A 5 -9.09 16.17 -35.08
CA TRP A 5 -10.53 16.38 -35.45
C TRP A 5 -11.40 15.31 -34.69
N VAL A 6 -12.74 15.37 -34.48
CA VAL A 6 -13.88 15.25 -35.43
C VAL A 6 -15.24 15.59 -34.74
N SER A 7 -16.19 16.03 -35.57
CA SER A 7 -17.52 16.65 -35.41
C SER A 7 -18.68 15.89 -34.72
N PHE A 8 -19.65 16.70 -34.26
CA PHE A 8 -20.98 16.37 -33.68
C PHE A 8 -21.99 15.73 -34.67
N SER A 9 -22.82 14.81 -34.16
CA SER A 9 -24.20 14.59 -34.66
C SER A 9 -25.24 14.97 -33.59
N ARG A 10 -26.25 15.74 -34.02
CA ARG A 10 -27.32 16.32 -33.19
C ARG A 10 -28.38 15.28 -32.84
N THR A 11 -28.51 14.94 -31.55
CA THR A 11 -29.78 14.67 -30.83
C THR A 11 -29.44 14.31 -29.36
N ALA A 12 -30.04 15.06 -28.41
CA ALA A 12 -30.02 14.87 -26.95
C ALA A 12 -28.64 14.89 -26.20
N PRO A 13 -28.34 15.89 -25.34
CA PRO A 13 -27.27 15.76 -24.37
C PRO A 13 -27.72 14.86 -23.21
N VAL A 14 -27.17 13.65 -23.13
CA VAL A 14 -27.21 12.83 -21.90
C VAL A 14 -26.25 13.47 -20.90
N ALA A 15 -26.79 14.06 -19.83
CA ALA A 15 -25.99 14.53 -18.71
C ALA A 15 -25.68 13.33 -17.79
N TRP A 16 -24.41 12.95 -17.71
CA TRP A 16 -23.92 12.02 -16.70
C TRP A 16 -23.57 12.82 -15.45
N VAL A 17 -24.23 12.53 -14.33
CA VAL A 17 -23.85 13.06 -13.02
C VAL A 17 -23.34 11.90 -12.18
N SER A 18 -22.05 11.93 -11.87
CA SER A 18 -21.40 10.97 -10.97
C SER A 18 -21.63 11.40 -9.52
N VAL A 19 -22.34 10.58 -8.75
CA VAL A 19 -22.31 10.59 -7.28
C VAL A 19 -22.16 9.13 -6.85
N GLY A 20 -20.94 8.72 -6.48
CA GLY A 20 -20.60 7.46 -5.80
C GLY A 20 -21.24 6.16 -6.34
N ASN A 21 -20.48 5.35 -7.07
CA ASN A 21 -20.71 3.92 -7.38
C ASN A 21 -22.15 3.43 -7.65
N TRP A 22 -22.98 4.21 -8.34
CA TRP A 22 -24.25 3.72 -8.89
C TRP A 22 -24.42 4.17 -10.36
N ILE A 23 -24.52 3.20 -11.28
CA ILE A 23 -24.90 3.41 -12.68
C ILE A 23 -26.36 2.98 -12.82
N GLY A 24 -27.26 3.92 -13.08
CA GLY A 24 -28.67 3.66 -13.36
C GLY A 24 -29.10 4.34 -14.66
N LEU A 25 -29.64 3.56 -15.60
CA LEU A 25 -30.21 4.03 -16.86
C LEU A 25 -31.59 4.67 -16.63
N ALA A 26 -31.74 5.95 -16.93
CA ALA A 26 -33.06 6.58 -17.04
C ALA A 26 -33.50 6.58 -18.52
N SER A 27 -34.44 5.72 -18.89
CA SER A 27 -35.11 5.80 -20.20
C SER A 27 -36.30 6.74 -20.11
N ASP A 28 -36.32 7.73 -20.99
CA ASP A 28 -37.33 8.77 -21.09
C ASP A 28 -38.64 8.19 -21.68
N THR A 29 -39.44 7.48 -20.88
CA THR A 29 -40.86 7.16 -21.13
C THR A 29 -41.44 6.23 -20.04
N LYS A 30 -41.67 6.76 -18.83
CA LYS A 30 -42.82 6.44 -17.94
C LYS A 30 -42.70 7.23 -16.63
N LYS A 31 -43.69 8.09 -16.37
CA LYS A 31 -43.82 8.89 -15.15
C LYS A 31 -44.42 8.05 -14.02
N SER A 32 -43.63 7.18 -13.41
CA SER A 32 -43.93 6.55 -12.11
C SER A 32 -42.68 5.82 -11.60
N VAL A 33 -42.11 6.28 -10.49
CA VAL A 33 -41.11 5.52 -9.73
C VAL A 33 -41.85 4.96 -8.53
N GLU A 34 -42.13 3.66 -8.56
CA GLU A 34 -42.61 2.92 -7.39
C GLU A 34 -41.40 2.61 -6.50
N CYS A 35 -41.36 3.24 -5.33
CA CYS A 35 -40.32 3.00 -4.34
C CYS A 35 -40.78 1.85 -3.44
N CYS A 36 -40.38 0.61 -3.77
CA CYS A 36 -40.45 -0.50 -2.84
C CYS A 36 -39.23 -0.43 -1.90
N THR A 37 -39.43 0.13 -0.71
CA THR A 37 -38.80 -0.23 0.58
C THR A 37 -38.98 0.95 1.54
N SER A 38 -39.45 0.67 2.75
CA SER A 38 -39.97 1.63 3.73
C SER A 38 -38.91 2.47 4.46
N GLN A 39 -37.73 2.70 3.89
CA GLN A 39 -36.63 3.43 4.58
C GLN A 39 -35.89 4.50 3.77
N VAL A 40 -36.37 4.94 2.60
CA VAL A 40 -35.67 5.97 1.78
C VAL A 40 -36.49 7.26 1.60
N GLY A 41 -37.34 7.61 2.58
CA GLY A 41 -38.18 8.81 2.53
C GLY A 41 -37.53 10.11 3.02
N THR A 42 -36.46 10.02 3.82
CA THR A 42 -35.98 11.19 4.60
C THR A 42 -34.64 11.75 4.09
N VAL A 43 -33.77 10.92 3.49
CA VAL A 43 -32.44 11.36 3.03
C VAL A 43 -32.50 12.18 1.72
N VAL A 44 -33.51 11.96 0.88
CA VAL A 44 -33.66 12.67 -0.40
C VAL A 44 -34.13 14.12 -0.20
N ARG A 45 -34.78 14.46 0.91
CA ARG A 45 -35.26 15.83 1.17
C ARG A 45 -34.18 16.81 1.64
N ASN A 46 -33.18 16.35 2.37
CA ASN A 46 -32.19 17.24 2.98
C ASN A 46 -31.01 17.57 2.05
N ASN A 47 -30.65 16.69 1.12
CA ASN A 47 -29.56 16.95 0.17
C ASN A 47 -29.99 17.77 -1.07
N PHE A 48 -31.28 17.81 -1.41
CA PHE A 48 -31.78 18.70 -2.47
C PHE A 48 -31.83 20.18 -2.07
N ALA A 49 -32.00 20.48 -0.77
CA ALA A 49 -32.09 21.86 -0.27
C ALA A 49 -30.71 22.53 -0.07
N ALA A 50 -29.65 21.75 0.14
CA ALA A 50 -28.29 22.25 0.35
C ALA A 50 -27.58 22.60 -0.98
N TYR A 51 -27.89 21.89 -2.06
CA TYR A 51 -27.26 22.10 -3.38
C TYR A 51 -27.69 23.43 -4.05
N TYR A 52 -28.88 23.96 -3.74
CA TYR A 52 -29.40 25.20 -4.35
C TYR A 52 -29.17 26.48 -3.54
N LYS A 53 -28.50 26.42 -2.38
CA LYS A 53 -28.24 27.61 -1.54
C LYS A 53 -26.98 28.40 -1.90
N ASN A 54 -26.13 27.90 -2.81
CA ASN A 54 -24.83 28.51 -3.15
C ASN A 54 -24.67 29.02 -4.59
N GLN A 55 -25.75 29.18 -5.36
CA GLN A 55 -25.70 29.89 -6.64
C GLN A 55 -26.43 31.25 -6.56
N LYS A 56 -25.68 32.28 -6.15
CA LYS A 56 -26.05 33.68 -6.42
C LYS A 56 -25.89 33.92 -7.91
N THR A 57 -27.01 33.86 -8.64
CA THR A 57 -27.42 34.60 -9.85
C THR A 57 -28.22 33.65 -10.72
N LEU A 58 -29.55 33.77 -10.71
CA LEU A 58 -30.44 33.49 -11.83
C LEU A 58 -31.84 34.02 -11.48
N SER A 59 -32.48 34.66 -12.47
CA SER A 59 -33.58 35.60 -12.31
C SER A 59 -34.93 34.93 -11.99
N LYS A 60 -35.79 35.68 -11.28
CA LYS A 60 -37.18 35.32 -10.97
C LYS A 60 -38.02 35.20 -12.24
N SER A 61 -38.31 33.99 -12.72
CA SER A 61 -39.61 33.63 -13.32
C SER A 61 -39.71 32.12 -13.56
N LYS A 62 -40.94 31.57 -13.44
CA LYS A 62 -41.36 30.17 -13.68
C LYS A 62 -41.25 29.21 -12.48
N TYR A 63 -42.10 29.45 -11.48
CA TYR A 63 -42.60 28.39 -10.59
C TYR A 63 -43.93 27.85 -11.15
N ARG A 64 -44.05 26.55 -11.43
CA ARG A 64 -45.33 25.84 -11.54
C ARG A 64 -45.36 24.68 -10.54
N LYS A 65 -46.35 24.73 -9.66
CA LYS A 65 -46.65 23.76 -8.59
C LYS A 65 -46.91 22.36 -9.19
N ALA A 66 -46.23 21.34 -8.67
CA ALA A 66 -46.67 19.96 -8.79
C ALA A 66 -47.33 19.55 -7.47
N ASN A 67 -48.62 19.18 -7.54
CA ASN A 67 -49.42 18.71 -6.41
C ASN A 67 -49.02 17.29 -6.05
N VAL A 68 -48.58 17.05 -4.80
CA VAL A 68 -48.48 15.70 -4.23
C VAL A 68 -49.67 15.53 -3.27
N ARG A 69 -50.56 14.59 -3.60
CA ARG A 69 -51.74 14.25 -2.79
C ARG A 69 -51.33 13.15 -1.80
N CYS A 70 -51.43 13.43 -0.50
CA CYS A 70 -51.12 12.48 0.56
C CYS A 70 -52.40 11.77 1.00
N CYS A 71 -52.47 10.45 0.84
CA CYS A 71 -53.54 9.62 1.42
C CYS A 71 -53.11 9.20 2.82
N LEU A 72 -53.62 9.88 3.84
CA LEU A 72 -53.53 9.46 5.24
C LEU A 72 -54.86 8.79 5.62
N SER A 73 -54.85 7.47 5.81
CA SER A 73 -55.88 6.78 6.59
C SER A 73 -55.24 6.17 7.82
N GLN A 74 -55.55 6.79 8.96
CA GLN A 74 -55.60 6.26 10.32
C GLN A 74 -54.30 5.72 10.95
N SER A 75 -53.86 6.44 11.96
CA SER A 75 -52.76 6.14 12.88
C SER A 75 -53.22 5.21 14.02
N PRO A 76 -52.31 4.35 14.51
CA PRO A 76 -52.20 4.08 15.94
C PRO A 76 -50.98 4.80 16.52
N LYS A 77 -51.21 5.45 17.66
CA LYS A 77 -50.19 6.11 18.47
C LYS A 77 -49.30 5.05 19.14
N SER A 78 -48.01 5.00 18.80
CA SER A 78 -46.95 4.68 19.76
C SER A 78 -45.62 5.24 19.24
N SER A 79 -45.17 6.34 19.84
CA SER A 79 -43.84 6.90 19.62
C SER A 79 -42.84 6.21 20.55
N ALA A 80 -42.15 5.19 20.06
CA ALA A 80 -40.85 4.81 20.59
C ALA A 80 -39.79 5.31 19.60
N PRO A 81 -38.71 5.99 20.05
CA PRO A 81 -37.65 6.38 19.15
C PRO A 81 -36.94 5.12 18.64
N ILE A 82 -36.97 4.90 17.33
CA ILE A 82 -36.13 3.89 16.68
C ILE A 82 -34.71 4.43 16.78
N GLN A 83 -33.92 3.88 17.69
CA GLN A 83 -32.46 4.00 17.63
C GLN A 83 -32.04 3.40 16.29
N SER A 84 -31.51 4.23 15.41
CA SER A 84 -30.82 3.74 14.23
C SER A 84 -29.48 3.23 14.73
N ASP A 85 -29.42 1.96 15.08
CA ASP A 85 -28.16 1.25 15.26
C ASP A 85 -27.42 1.36 13.93
N ILE A 86 -26.43 2.25 13.87
CA ILE A 86 -25.43 2.19 12.82
C ILE A 86 -24.70 0.89 13.10
N VAL A 87 -25.09 -0.18 12.40
CA VAL A 87 -24.31 -1.40 12.35
C VAL A 87 -23.01 -1.01 11.66
N GLU A 88 -21.97 -0.75 12.46
CA GLU A 88 -20.61 -0.68 11.95
C GLU A 88 -20.37 -1.99 11.23
N VAL A 89 -20.29 -1.94 9.89
CA VAL A 89 -19.90 -3.10 9.09
C VAL A 89 -18.46 -3.38 9.47
N GLN A 90 -18.29 -4.27 10.43
CA GLN A 90 -16.99 -4.60 10.97
C GLN A 90 -16.15 -5.22 9.85
N LYS A 91 -15.02 -4.56 9.53
CA LYS A 91 -14.10 -5.00 8.48
C LYS A 91 -13.63 -6.42 8.80
N CYS A 92 -13.92 -7.37 7.91
CA CYS A 92 -13.51 -8.76 8.06
C CYS A 92 -12.11 -8.89 7.46
N ILE A 93 -11.10 -9.03 8.32
CA ILE A 93 -9.71 -9.19 7.86
C ILE A 93 -9.50 -10.62 7.36
N THR A 94 -8.96 -10.76 6.15
CA THR A 94 -8.61 -12.04 5.53
C THR A 94 -7.15 -12.11 5.08
N ALA A 95 -6.47 -10.97 5.02
CA ALA A 95 -5.03 -10.88 4.73
C ALA A 95 -4.30 -9.92 5.68
N ILE A 96 -3.03 -10.22 5.94
CA ILE A 96 -2.10 -9.39 6.70
C ILE A 96 -0.85 -9.15 5.85
N ALA A 97 -0.55 -7.88 5.57
CA ALA A 97 0.73 -7.44 5.04
C ALA A 97 1.53 -6.81 6.18
N CYS A 98 2.71 -7.34 6.46
CA CYS A 98 3.51 -6.91 7.59
C CYS A 98 4.89 -6.48 7.12
N ASP A 99 5.32 -5.28 7.49
CA ASP A 99 6.73 -4.93 7.36
C ASP A 99 7.61 -5.77 8.30
N VAL A 100 8.91 -5.84 8.00
CA VAL A 100 9.88 -6.70 8.67
C VAL A 100 10.69 -5.93 9.72
N ASP A 101 11.62 -5.06 9.31
CA ASP A 101 12.53 -4.37 10.24
C ASP A 101 11.86 -3.16 10.88
N GLY A 102 11.83 -3.09 12.22
CA GLY A 102 11.10 -2.02 12.91
C GLY A 102 9.62 -2.34 13.14
N THR A 103 9.12 -3.43 12.57
CA THR A 103 7.74 -3.90 12.71
C THR A 103 7.66 -5.33 13.25
N LEU A 104 7.98 -6.34 12.42
CA LEU A 104 7.94 -7.75 12.79
C LEU A 104 9.13 -8.18 13.65
N LEU A 105 10.31 -7.63 13.35
CA LEU A 105 11.55 -7.87 14.08
C LEU A 105 11.74 -6.79 15.16
N ASP A 106 12.33 -7.21 16.28
CA ASP A 106 12.74 -6.29 17.34
C ASP A 106 13.94 -5.42 16.92
N SER A 107 14.38 -4.55 17.83
CA SER A 107 15.55 -3.68 17.61
C SER A 107 16.89 -4.41 17.45
N ASN A 108 16.95 -5.72 17.74
CA ASN A 108 18.11 -6.57 17.51
C ASN A 108 17.98 -7.40 16.21
N HIS A 109 17.00 -7.08 15.36
CA HIS A 109 16.67 -7.84 14.14
C HIS A 109 16.33 -9.30 14.42
N TYR A 110 15.69 -9.56 15.56
CA TYR A 110 15.25 -10.89 15.98
C TYR A 110 13.72 -10.99 15.99
N LEU A 111 13.21 -12.14 15.53
CA LEU A 111 11.80 -12.47 15.58
C LEU A 111 11.48 -13.25 16.86
N ASP A 112 10.63 -12.67 17.71
CA ASP A 112 10.17 -13.34 18.92
C ASP A 112 9.43 -14.68 18.60
N PRO A 113 9.81 -15.81 19.22
CA PRO A 113 9.20 -17.12 18.94
C PRO A 113 7.70 -17.19 19.24
N SER A 114 7.20 -16.42 20.22
CA SER A 114 5.78 -16.40 20.55
C SER A 114 4.96 -15.63 19.51
N LEU A 115 5.52 -14.55 18.94
CA LEU A 115 4.94 -13.84 17.80
C LEU A 115 4.98 -14.72 16.54
N SER A 116 6.12 -15.36 16.28
CA SER A 116 6.29 -16.33 15.20
C SER A 116 5.23 -17.44 15.26
N LYS A 117 4.99 -18.01 16.45
CA LYS A 117 3.91 -18.98 16.67
C LYS A 117 2.52 -18.39 16.43
N LEU A 118 2.24 -17.19 16.95
CA LEU A 118 0.94 -16.54 16.75
C LEU A 118 0.62 -16.33 15.27
N ILE A 119 1.62 -15.94 14.47
CA ILE A 119 1.45 -15.76 13.02
C ILE A 119 1.11 -17.10 12.36
N VAL A 120 1.83 -18.18 12.69
CA VAL A 120 1.53 -19.52 12.18
C VAL A 120 0.11 -19.96 12.56
N ASP A 121 -0.27 -19.84 13.83
CA ASP A 121 -1.62 -20.18 14.31
C ASP A 121 -2.70 -19.32 13.58
N THR A 122 -2.38 -18.06 13.26
CA THR A 122 -3.25 -17.16 12.49
C THR A 122 -3.40 -17.64 11.05
N MET A 123 -2.32 -18.06 10.40
CA MET A 123 -2.34 -18.63 9.05
C MET A 123 -3.16 -19.92 8.99
N GLU A 124 -3.03 -20.79 9.99
CA GLU A 124 -3.81 -22.03 10.10
C GLU A 124 -5.34 -21.77 10.23
N SER A 125 -5.73 -20.61 10.75
CA SER A 125 -7.14 -20.17 10.77
C SER A 125 -7.68 -19.70 9.40
N GLY A 126 -6.84 -19.73 8.37
CA GLY A 126 -7.18 -19.35 7.00
C GLY A 126 -7.12 -17.86 6.73
N ILE A 127 -6.26 -17.13 7.47
CA ILE A 127 -5.86 -15.76 7.19
C ILE A 127 -4.56 -15.80 6.39
N VAL A 128 -4.50 -15.07 5.29
CA VAL A 128 -3.26 -14.97 4.51
C VAL A 128 -2.30 -14.03 5.24
N PHE A 129 -1.06 -14.45 5.44
CA PHE A 129 0.01 -13.58 5.94
C PHE A 129 1.14 -13.54 4.93
N PHE A 130 1.65 -12.35 4.64
CA PHE A 130 2.84 -12.19 3.81
C PHE A 130 3.69 -10.97 4.23
N PRO A 131 5.02 -11.07 4.12
CA PRO A 131 5.89 -9.94 4.39
C PRO A 131 5.80 -8.92 3.24
N ALA A 132 5.89 -7.64 3.60
CA ALA A 132 6.06 -6.53 2.66
C ALA A 132 7.27 -5.68 3.10
N THR A 133 8.42 -5.90 2.46
CA THR A 133 9.71 -5.44 2.99
C THR A 133 10.61 -4.80 1.94
N GLY A 134 11.50 -3.92 2.41
CA GLY A 134 12.62 -3.41 1.62
C GLY A 134 13.71 -4.46 1.36
N LYS A 135 13.74 -5.55 2.13
CA LYS A 135 14.79 -6.58 2.04
C LYS A 135 14.77 -7.37 0.74
N SER A 136 15.91 -7.98 0.42
CA SER A 136 15.93 -9.13 -0.50
C SER A 136 15.08 -10.28 0.03
N ARG A 137 14.70 -11.21 -0.84
CA ARG A 137 13.89 -12.37 -0.43
C ARG A 137 14.70 -13.27 0.49
N ALA A 138 15.96 -13.51 0.15
CA ALA A 138 16.90 -14.25 1.00
C ALA A 138 17.05 -13.58 2.36
N GLY A 139 17.28 -12.27 2.41
CA GLY A 139 17.44 -11.53 3.67
C GLY A 139 16.20 -11.59 4.56
N ALA A 140 15.00 -11.47 3.97
CA ALA A 140 13.75 -11.65 4.69
C ALA A 140 13.62 -13.08 5.24
N MET A 141 13.81 -14.11 4.42
CA MET A 141 13.66 -15.51 4.86
C MET A 141 14.69 -15.89 5.93
N HIS A 142 15.94 -15.43 5.82
CA HIS A 142 16.96 -15.67 6.84
C HIS A 142 16.64 -15.02 8.19
N SER A 143 15.89 -13.92 8.18
CA SER A 143 15.48 -13.22 9.41
C SER A 143 14.31 -13.90 10.14
N PHE A 144 13.62 -14.85 9.49
CA PHE A 144 12.52 -15.57 10.12
C PHE A 144 13.05 -16.77 10.90
N GLY A 145 12.99 -16.69 12.22
CA GLY A 145 13.23 -17.84 13.10
C GLY A 145 12.04 -18.84 13.08
N PRO A 146 12.23 -20.08 13.54
CA PRO A 146 11.12 -21.01 13.72
C PRO A 146 10.12 -20.49 14.79
N PRO A 147 8.83 -20.86 14.73
CA PRO A 147 8.22 -21.73 13.72
C PRO A 147 7.91 -21.06 12.36
N LEU A 148 7.89 -19.73 12.25
CA LEU A 148 7.48 -19.05 11.02
C LEU A 148 8.30 -19.47 9.80
N SER A 149 9.62 -19.65 9.92
CA SER A 149 10.45 -20.13 8.79
C SER A 149 10.18 -21.56 8.32
N THR A 150 9.39 -22.34 9.06
CA THR A 150 8.96 -23.67 8.62
C THR A 150 7.79 -23.60 7.63
N VAL A 151 7.06 -22.47 7.62
CA VAL A 151 5.89 -22.22 6.76
C VAL A 151 6.22 -21.16 5.71
N LEU A 152 7.04 -20.16 6.08
CA LEU A 152 7.57 -19.14 5.19
C LEU A 152 9.02 -19.46 4.80
N GLY A 153 9.25 -19.71 3.52
CA GLY A 153 10.58 -19.95 2.96
C GLY A 153 10.70 -19.47 1.52
N SER A 154 11.65 -20.01 0.77
CA SER A 154 11.97 -19.57 -0.60
C SER A 154 10.83 -19.74 -1.61
N ASN A 155 9.76 -20.47 -1.29
CA ASN A 155 8.57 -20.65 -2.12
C ASN A 155 7.35 -19.89 -1.58
N SER A 156 7.53 -19.03 -0.59
CA SER A 156 6.42 -18.31 0.02
C SER A 156 6.14 -17.01 -0.70
N MET A 157 4.87 -16.65 -0.74
CA MET A 157 4.43 -15.36 -1.26
C MET A 157 5.00 -14.20 -0.45
N GLY A 158 5.06 -13.03 -1.06
CA GLY A 158 5.54 -11.82 -0.40
C GLY A 158 5.89 -10.71 -1.37
N VAL A 159 6.11 -9.55 -0.78
CA VAL A 159 6.46 -8.32 -1.47
C VAL A 159 7.85 -7.91 -0.99
N PHE A 160 8.82 -7.96 -1.89
CA PHE A 160 10.24 -7.79 -1.57
C PHE A 160 10.85 -6.62 -2.35
N LEU A 161 12.03 -6.18 -1.90
CA LEU A 161 12.75 -5.05 -2.50
C LEU A 161 11.84 -3.83 -2.70
N GLN A 162 11.06 -3.44 -1.69
CA GLN A 162 10.12 -2.31 -1.76
C GLN A 162 8.99 -2.51 -2.79
N GLY A 163 8.59 -3.76 -3.04
CA GLY A 163 7.52 -4.11 -3.98
C GLY A 163 7.96 -4.25 -5.43
N LEU A 164 9.27 -4.37 -5.65
CA LEU A 164 9.86 -4.59 -6.97
C LEU A 164 9.89 -6.05 -7.37
N LEU A 165 9.81 -6.96 -6.41
CA LEU A 165 9.60 -8.38 -6.63
C LEU A 165 8.36 -8.82 -5.84
N VAL A 166 7.35 -9.32 -6.53
CA VAL A 166 6.12 -9.83 -5.91
C VAL A 166 5.99 -11.31 -6.25
N TYR A 167 5.96 -12.14 -5.21
CA TYR A 167 5.77 -13.57 -5.34
C TYR A 167 4.38 -13.99 -4.84
N GLY A 168 3.73 -14.86 -5.59
CA GLY A 168 2.45 -15.48 -5.29
C GLY A 168 2.57 -16.81 -4.55
N GLN A 169 1.46 -17.53 -4.49
CA GLN A 169 1.41 -18.85 -3.84
C GLN A 169 2.36 -19.83 -4.54
N GLY A 170 3.08 -20.64 -3.76
CA GLY A 170 4.06 -21.58 -4.31
C GLY A 170 5.32 -20.94 -4.90
N GLY A 171 5.49 -19.61 -4.75
CA GLY A 171 6.70 -18.90 -5.16
C GLY A 171 6.68 -18.44 -6.61
N GLU A 172 5.50 -18.38 -7.23
CA GLU A 172 5.30 -17.81 -8.58
C GLU A 172 5.73 -16.34 -8.60
N LEU A 173 6.56 -15.94 -9.56
CA LEU A 173 6.90 -14.53 -9.77
C LEU A 173 5.76 -13.81 -10.50
N ILE A 174 5.03 -12.96 -9.78
CA ILE A 174 3.87 -12.20 -10.31
C ILE A 174 4.34 -10.90 -10.97
N TYR A 175 5.33 -10.25 -10.36
CA TYR A 175 5.78 -8.93 -10.78
C TYR A 175 7.25 -8.74 -10.50
N GLU A 176 7.93 -8.13 -11.47
CA GLU A 176 9.32 -7.72 -11.39
C GLU A 176 9.47 -6.33 -12.02
N LYS A 177 10.21 -5.44 -11.36
CA LYS A 177 10.59 -4.15 -11.92
C LYS A 177 12.02 -3.78 -11.59
N THR A 178 12.74 -3.30 -12.59
CA THR A 178 14.14 -2.89 -12.49
C THR A 178 14.32 -1.43 -12.90
N LEU A 179 15.43 -0.85 -12.46
CA LEU A 179 15.85 0.50 -12.77
C LEU A 179 16.32 0.60 -14.22
N PRO A 180 15.94 1.67 -14.94
CA PRO A 180 16.55 1.98 -16.22
C PRO A 180 18.07 2.21 -16.06
N THR A 181 18.84 1.77 -17.04
CA THR A 181 20.30 1.96 -17.08
C THR A 181 20.73 3.43 -16.88
N GLU A 182 19.97 4.36 -17.46
CA GLU A 182 20.24 5.80 -17.33
C GLU A 182 20.13 6.26 -15.87
N THR A 183 19.11 5.79 -15.15
CA THR A 183 18.93 6.07 -13.72
C THR A 183 20.07 5.48 -12.90
N ILE A 184 20.47 4.23 -13.17
CA ILE A 184 21.60 3.60 -12.47
C ILE A 184 22.89 4.42 -12.68
N SER A 185 23.18 4.79 -13.93
CA SER A 185 24.36 5.59 -14.28
C SER A 185 24.34 6.95 -13.58
N LYS A 186 23.17 7.59 -13.48
CA LYS A 186 23.00 8.87 -12.79
C LYS A 186 23.21 8.74 -11.28
N VAL A 187 22.69 7.67 -10.65
CA VAL A 187 22.92 7.40 -9.22
C VAL A 187 24.41 7.20 -8.95
N VAL A 188 25.12 6.43 -9.77
CA VAL A 188 26.57 6.21 -9.63
C VAL A 188 27.32 7.53 -9.77
N GLN A 189 26.96 8.36 -10.75
CA GLN A 189 27.55 9.69 -10.93
C GLN A 189 27.34 10.59 -9.71
N LEU A 190 26.10 10.69 -9.21
CA LEU A 190 25.78 11.51 -8.03
C LEU A 190 26.51 11.00 -6.79
N SER A 191 26.58 9.67 -6.62
CA SER A 191 27.26 9.01 -5.51
C SER A 191 28.77 9.32 -5.53
N SER A 192 29.39 9.25 -6.71
CA SER A 192 30.80 9.62 -6.91
C SER A 192 31.06 11.10 -6.61
N GLN A 193 30.19 12.01 -7.05
CA GLN A 193 30.30 13.45 -6.78
C GLN A 193 30.18 13.80 -5.30
N ALA A 194 29.27 13.12 -4.60
CA ALA A 194 29.04 13.29 -3.17
C ALA A 194 30.01 12.48 -2.30
N ASN A 195 30.84 11.62 -2.89
CA ASN A 195 31.70 10.67 -2.19
C ASN A 195 30.92 9.79 -1.17
N ILE A 196 29.75 9.31 -1.58
CA ILE A 196 28.89 8.42 -0.78
C ILE A 196 28.85 7.03 -1.43
N PRO A 197 28.97 5.93 -0.67
CA PRO A 197 28.88 4.59 -1.24
C PRO A 197 27.45 4.29 -1.70
N TRP A 198 27.35 3.52 -2.77
CA TRP A 198 26.10 2.95 -3.26
C TRP A 198 26.13 1.42 -3.19
N ILE A 199 24.95 0.82 -3.05
CA ILE A 199 24.71 -0.62 -3.04
C ILE A 199 23.59 -0.93 -4.05
N GLY A 200 23.89 -1.76 -5.05
CA GLY A 200 22.94 -2.22 -6.06
C GLY A 200 22.34 -3.57 -5.68
N TYR A 201 21.03 -3.72 -5.84
CA TYR A 201 20.32 -4.97 -5.59
C TYR A 201 19.90 -5.64 -6.90
N LEU A 202 20.28 -6.90 -7.08
CA LEU A 202 19.88 -7.79 -8.18
C LEU A 202 19.22 -9.03 -7.57
N GLY A 203 17.96 -8.91 -7.20
CA GLY A 203 17.26 -9.92 -6.41
C GLY A 203 17.97 -10.12 -5.07
N ASP A 204 18.54 -11.31 -4.88
CA ASP A 204 19.29 -11.69 -3.67
C ASP A 204 20.81 -11.46 -3.79
N ARG A 205 21.30 -10.90 -4.90
CA ARG A 205 22.72 -10.50 -5.04
C ARG A 205 22.86 -9.00 -4.80
N LEU A 206 23.75 -8.63 -3.88
CA LEU A 206 24.08 -7.22 -3.60
C LEU A 206 25.47 -6.91 -4.16
N VAL A 207 25.61 -5.77 -4.81
CA VAL A 207 26.87 -5.32 -5.43
C VAL A 207 27.24 -3.91 -5.02
N VAL A 208 28.54 -3.63 -4.92
CA VAL A 208 29.11 -2.34 -4.56
C VAL A 208 30.35 -2.06 -5.39
N GLU A 209 30.71 -0.79 -5.57
CA GLU A 209 32.00 -0.43 -6.19
C GLU A 209 33.18 -0.90 -5.33
N LYS A 210 33.10 -0.65 -4.01
CA LYS A 210 34.12 -1.08 -3.07
C LYS A 210 33.47 -1.51 -1.76
N ARG A 211 33.88 -2.66 -1.25
CA ARG A 211 33.46 -3.12 0.07
C ARG A 211 34.16 -2.34 1.18
N THR A 212 33.37 -1.89 2.14
CA THR A 212 33.78 -1.22 3.37
C THR A 212 33.01 -1.82 4.55
N GLN A 213 33.38 -1.46 5.78
CA GLN A 213 32.60 -1.83 6.97
C GLN A 213 31.16 -1.30 6.88
N LEU A 214 30.99 -0.10 6.33
CA LEU A 214 29.69 0.52 6.13
C LEU A 214 28.83 -0.26 5.13
N THR A 215 29.36 -0.65 3.97
CA THR A 215 28.58 -1.45 2.99
C THR A 215 28.26 -2.84 3.52
N ASP A 216 29.16 -3.43 4.30
CA ASP A 216 28.94 -4.73 4.94
C ASP A 216 27.95 -4.65 6.12
N SER A 217 27.58 -3.44 6.57
CA SER A 217 26.66 -3.26 7.69
C SER A 217 25.27 -3.83 7.42
N LEU A 218 24.87 -3.99 6.14
CA LEU A 218 23.59 -4.61 5.77
C LEU A 218 23.43 -6.05 6.27
N VAL A 219 24.53 -6.75 6.54
CA VAL A 219 24.51 -8.09 7.15
C VAL A 219 23.84 -8.07 8.52
N LYS A 220 23.84 -6.93 9.24
CA LYS A 220 23.10 -6.77 10.51
C LYS A 220 21.59 -6.93 10.33
N TYR A 221 21.08 -6.61 9.13
CA TYR A 221 19.70 -6.85 8.73
C TYR A 221 19.51 -8.21 8.05
N HIS A 222 20.45 -9.16 8.17
CA HIS A 222 20.40 -10.48 7.51
C HIS A 222 20.50 -10.44 5.98
N GLU A 223 20.82 -9.29 5.38
CA GLU A 223 21.03 -9.22 3.93
C GLU A 223 22.28 -10.03 3.51
N PRO A 224 22.29 -10.58 2.29
CA PRO A 224 23.48 -11.15 1.70
C PRO A 224 24.63 -10.16 1.72
N ARG A 225 25.83 -10.65 2.04
CA ARG A 225 27.02 -9.80 2.06
C ARG A 225 27.29 -9.25 0.65
N PRO A 226 27.47 -7.93 0.48
CA PRO A 226 27.70 -7.37 -0.85
C PRO A 226 29.00 -7.85 -1.50
N GLU A 227 29.02 -7.88 -2.83
CA GLU A 227 30.17 -8.20 -3.66
C GLU A 227 30.77 -6.92 -4.27
N ALA A 228 32.10 -6.80 -4.25
CA ALA A 228 32.77 -5.70 -4.93
C ALA A 228 32.82 -5.96 -6.44
N VAL A 229 32.44 -4.97 -7.23
CA VAL A 229 32.49 -5.01 -8.69
C VAL A 229 33.41 -3.92 -9.21
N ASN A 230 34.22 -4.23 -10.23
CA ASN A 230 35.24 -3.29 -10.73
C ASN A 230 34.63 -2.13 -11.51
N ASP A 231 33.60 -2.40 -12.33
CA ASP A 231 32.88 -1.40 -13.11
C ASP A 231 31.41 -1.82 -13.20
N VAL A 232 30.52 -0.96 -12.71
CA VAL A 232 29.07 -1.18 -12.77
C VAL A 232 28.57 -1.28 -14.21
N CYS A 233 29.21 -0.59 -15.16
CA CYS A 233 28.85 -0.67 -16.58
C CYS A 233 29.20 -2.04 -17.18
N ASP A 234 30.25 -2.70 -16.68
CA ASP A 234 30.61 -4.06 -17.07
C ASP A 234 29.59 -5.06 -16.53
N GLU A 235 29.20 -4.92 -15.26
CA GLU A 235 28.20 -5.79 -14.63
C GLU A 235 26.80 -5.66 -15.25
N LEU A 236 26.39 -4.45 -15.64
CA LEU A 236 25.12 -4.25 -16.35
C LEU A 236 25.15 -4.73 -17.82
N GLY A 237 26.26 -5.34 -18.26
CA GLY A 237 26.43 -5.85 -19.62
C GLY A 237 26.47 -4.78 -20.72
N LEU A 238 26.61 -3.50 -20.33
CA LEU A 238 26.52 -2.35 -21.22
C LEU A 238 27.70 -2.29 -22.21
N LYS A 239 28.86 -2.83 -21.84
CA LYS A 239 30.03 -2.85 -22.73
C LYS A 239 30.00 -3.96 -23.78
N ASN A 240 29.24 -5.02 -23.55
CA ASN A 240 29.19 -6.20 -24.43
C ASN A 240 27.90 -6.28 -25.26
N GLY A 241 26.97 -5.33 -25.11
CA GLY A 241 25.73 -5.26 -25.88
C GLY A 241 24.67 -6.29 -25.48
N VAL A 242 24.84 -6.97 -24.35
CA VAL A 242 23.89 -7.94 -23.80
C VAL A 242 23.43 -7.40 -22.44
N GLN A 243 22.19 -6.92 -22.35
CA GLN A 243 21.60 -6.47 -21.08
C GLN A 243 21.17 -7.70 -20.25
N ASP A 244 22.13 -8.39 -19.63
CA ASP A 244 21.85 -9.60 -18.84
C ASP A 244 21.48 -9.31 -17.38
N LEU A 245 21.83 -8.13 -16.85
CA LEU A 245 21.65 -7.78 -15.44
C LEU A 245 21.08 -6.37 -15.30
N ALA A 246 19.99 -6.23 -14.53
CA ALA A 246 19.37 -4.96 -14.22
C ALA A 246 19.12 -4.86 -12.71
N PHE A 247 19.49 -3.73 -12.11
CA PHE A 247 19.28 -3.52 -10.67
C PHE A 247 17.79 -3.33 -10.40
N HIS A 248 17.23 -4.03 -9.43
CA HIS A 248 15.88 -3.75 -8.93
C HIS A 248 15.87 -2.38 -8.27
N LYS A 249 16.78 -2.15 -7.33
CA LYS A 249 16.95 -0.88 -6.62
C LYS A 249 18.42 -0.56 -6.37
N MET A 250 18.66 0.69 -6.02
CA MET A 250 19.94 1.12 -5.45
C MET A 250 19.70 1.75 -4.08
N LEU A 251 20.73 1.71 -3.25
CA LEU A 251 20.77 2.31 -1.93
C LEU A 251 22.03 3.18 -1.86
N VAL A 252 21.93 4.38 -1.31
CA VAL A 252 23.09 5.13 -0.81
C VAL A 252 23.04 5.18 0.71
N ILE A 253 24.19 5.04 1.35
CA ILE A 253 24.29 4.82 2.80
C ILE A 253 25.43 5.66 3.39
N ASP A 254 25.21 6.20 4.59
CA ASP A 254 26.23 6.84 5.41
C ASP A 254 26.06 6.39 6.87
N GLU A 255 27.03 6.64 7.75
CA GLU A 255 26.84 6.42 9.20
C GLU A 255 26.03 7.55 9.85
N SER A 256 26.01 8.73 9.23
CA SER A 256 25.29 9.92 9.67
C SER A 256 24.03 10.11 8.83
N SER A 257 22.86 10.02 9.46
CA SER A 257 21.58 10.34 8.81
C SER A 257 21.53 11.79 8.30
N GLU A 258 22.26 12.71 8.94
CA GLU A 258 22.35 14.10 8.50
C GLU A 258 22.99 14.24 7.11
N ILE A 259 23.92 13.34 6.74
CA ILE A 259 24.50 13.32 5.39
C ILE A 259 23.44 12.90 4.37
N ILE A 260 22.62 11.90 4.70
CA ILE A 260 21.52 11.46 3.85
C ILE A 260 20.48 12.58 3.69
N ASP A 261 20.08 13.23 4.78
CA ASP A 261 19.13 14.36 4.76
C ASP A 261 19.65 15.52 3.89
N MET A 262 20.96 15.77 3.92
CA MET A 262 21.61 16.80 3.10
C MET A 262 21.63 16.44 1.61
N LEU A 263 21.84 15.17 1.27
CA LEU A 263 21.94 14.70 -0.12
C LEU A 263 20.57 14.44 -0.77
N ARG A 264 19.55 14.07 0.01
CA ARG A 264 18.22 13.71 -0.49
C ARG A 264 17.62 14.76 -1.44
N PRO A 265 17.63 16.09 -1.16
CA PRO A 265 17.08 17.08 -2.08
C PRO A 265 17.78 17.13 -3.44
N GLN A 266 19.10 16.90 -3.47
CA GLN A 266 19.86 16.84 -4.72
C GLN A 266 19.45 15.60 -5.52
N PHE A 267 19.40 14.43 -4.88
CA PHE A 267 18.98 13.20 -5.55
C PHE A 267 17.53 13.30 -6.06
N GLU A 268 16.60 13.86 -5.27
CA GLU A 268 15.21 14.08 -5.70
C GLU A 268 15.12 15.01 -6.91
N THR A 269 15.89 16.10 -6.92
CA THR A 269 15.92 17.04 -8.04
C THR A 269 16.45 16.39 -9.31
N GLU A 270 17.53 15.63 -9.21
CA GLU A 270 18.22 15.03 -10.34
C GLU A 270 17.55 13.75 -10.86
N LEU A 271 16.78 13.05 -10.01
CA LEU A 271 16.18 11.75 -10.33
C LEU A 271 14.64 11.77 -10.39
N GLY A 272 13.96 12.83 -9.94
CA GLY A 272 12.50 12.83 -9.72
C GLY A 272 11.62 12.53 -10.94
N GLY A 273 12.16 12.64 -12.16
CA GLY A 273 11.47 12.22 -13.39
C GLY A 273 11.67 10.75 -13.79
N SER A 274 12.57 10.03 -13.11
CA SER A 274 13.04 8.69 -13.51
C SER A 274 13.05 7.67 -12.37
N ALA A 275 12.99 8.12 -11.11
CA ALA A 275 13.03 7.28 -9.92
C ALA A 275 12.07 7.75 -8.83
N THR A 276 11.70 6.83 -7.96
CA THR A 276 11.05 7.10 -6.68
C THR A 276 12.08 6.92 -5.57
N LEU A 277 12.14 7.88 -4.65
CA LEU A 277 13.03 7.84 -3.49
C LEU A 277 12.24 7.53 -2.23
N THR A 278 12.80 6.74 -1.33
CA THR A 278 12.20 6.44 -0.03
C THR A 278 13.26 6.07 1.01
N GLN A 279 12.91 6.11 2.30
CA GLN A 279 13.80 5.76 3.39
C GLN A 279 13.13 4.78 4.36
N ALA A 280 13.70 3.58 4.48
CA ALA A 280 13.34 2.63 5.52
C ALA A 280 14.14 2.88 6.82
N GLN A 281 15.39 3.33 6.67
CA GLN A 281 16.30 3.69 7.76
C GLN A 281 16.81 5.10 7.52
N ALA A 282 17.03 5.87 8.60
CA ALA A 282 17.40 7.29 8.49
C ALA A 282 18.78 7.48 7.81
N ASP A 283 19.66 6.49 7.93
CA ASP A 283 21.01 6.44 7.38
C ASP A 283 21.07 5.87 5.95
N MET A 284 19.91 5.63 5.32
CA MET A 284 19.77 4.94 4.04
C MET A 284 18.74 5.61 3.13
N LEU A 285 19.17 6.05 1.96
CA LEU A 285 18.28 6.53 0.90
C LEU A 285 18.17 5.50 -0.22
N GLU A 286 16.97 4.99 -0.42
CA GLU A 286 16.68 3.99 -1.45
C GLU A 286 16.13 4.64 -2.72
N ILE A 287 16.67 4.22 -3.85
CA ILE A 287 16.32 4.66 -5.20
C ILE A 287 15.64 3.50 -5.90
N LEU A 288 14.37 3.70 -6.20
CA LEU A 288 13.48 2.72 -6.81
C LEU A 288 13.07 3.18 -8.23
N PRO A 289 12.68 2.26 -9.12
CA PRO A 289 12.02 2.61 -10.36
C PRO A 289 10.82 3.53 -10.12
N LEU A 290 10.61 4.50 -11.01
CA LEU A 290 9.54 5.49 -10.88
C LEU A 290 8.18 4.84 -10.57
N ASN A 291 7.47 5.39 -9.58
CA ASN A 291 6.15 4.96 -9.08
C ASN A 291 6.14 3.57 -8.40
N ALA A 292 7.29 3.00 -8.05
CA ALA A 292 7.33 1.79 -7.24
C ALA A 292 7.16 2.09 -5.74
N SER A 293 6.51 1.18 -5.02
CA SER A 293 6.36 1.22 -3.56
C SER A 293 5.90 -0.14 -3.03
N LYS A 294 6.03 -0.36 -1.72
CA LYS A 294 5.43 -1.53 -1.06
C LYS A 294 3.93 -1.59 -1.32
N GLY A 295 3.23 -0.47 -1.23
CA GLY A 295 1.79 -0.41 -1.48
C GLY A 295 1.39 -0.86 -2.89
N LEU A 296 2.19 -0.54 -3.92
CA LEU A 296 1.96 -1.08 -5.27
C LEU A 296 2.13 -2.60 -5.29
N GLY A 297 3.22 -3.12 -4.70
CA GLY A 297 3.47 -4.57 -4.65
C GLY A 297 2.38 -5.33 -3.89
N VAL A 298 1.94 -4.80 -2.74
CA VAL A 298 0.83 -5.34 -1.93
C VAL A 298 -0.46 -5.38 -2.75
N ARG A 299 -0.80 -4.29 -3.44
CA ARG A 299 -1.99 -4.25 -4.31
C ARG A 299 -1.94 -5.31 -5.42
N LEU A 300 -0.77 -5.49 -6.05
CA LEU A 300 -0.59 -6.51 -7.09
C LEU A 300 -0.78 -7.92 -6.55
N LEU A 301 -0.23 -8.21 -5.36
CA LEU A 301 -0.40 -9.51 -4.71
C LEU A 301 -1.85 -9.76 -4.30
N LEU A 302 -2.51 -8.78 -3.66
CA LEU A 302 -3.93 -8.88 -3.29
C LEU A 302 -4.82 -9.15 -4.50
N LYS A 303 -4.59 -8.43 -5.60
CA LYS A 303 -5.31 -8.66 -6.86
C LYS A 303 -5.12 -10.07 -7.39
N HIS A 304 -3.90 -10.61 -7.33
CA HIS A 304 -3.62 -11.99 -7.74
C HIS A 304 -4.32 -13.01 -6.84
N LEU A 305 -4.44 -12.73 -5.54
CA LEU A 305 -5.15 -13.58 -4.57
C LEU A 305 -6.68 -13.37 -4.56
N GLU A 306 -7.19 -12.43 -5.36
CA GLU A 306 -8.60 -12.00 -5.38
C GLU A 306 -9.11 -11.51 -4.01
N ILE A 307 -8.21 -10.94 -3.19
CA ILE A 307 -8.54 -10.39 -1.87
C ILE A 307 -8.77 -8.88 -1.99
N PRO A 308 -9.92 -8.35 -1.55
CA PRO A 308 -10.16 -6.91 -1.55
C PRO A 308 -9.22 -6.17 -0.60
N GLU A 309 -8.75 -4.98 -0.99
CA GLU A 309 -7.95 -4.10 -0.12
C GLU A 309 -8.64 -3.82 1.22
N ALA A 310 -9.98 -3.76 1.25
CA ALA A 310 -10.78 -3.57 2.46
C ALA A 310 -10.69 -4.72 3.49
N GLU A 311 -10.20 -5.89 3.09
CA GLU A 311 -9.97 -7.06 3.96
C GLU A 311 -8.51 -7.21 4.38
N LEU A 312 -7.65 -6.25 3.99
CA LEU A 312 -6.25 -6.20 4.38
C LEU A 312 -6.07 -5.50 5.72
N LEU A 313 -5.31 -6.14 6.61
CA LEU A 313 -4.61 -5.49 7.72
C LEU A 313 -3.16 -5.22 7.29
N ALA A 314 -2.74 -3.96 7.24
CA ALA A 314 -1.35 -3.59 7.00
C ALA A 314 -0.69 -3.07 8.27
N ILE A 315 0.56 -3.46 8.51
CA ILE A 315 1.32 -3.05 9.70
C ILE A 315 2.71 -2.58 9.25
N GLY A 316 3.13 -1.40 9.71
CA GLY A 316 4.40 -0.79 9.34
C GLY A 316 4.82 0.35 10.27
N ASP A 317 6.01 0.90 10.04
CA ASP A 317 6.62 1.90 10.93
C ASP A 317 7.39 3.03 10.22
N ALA A 318 7.80 2.85 8.96
CA ALA A 318 8.69 3.75 8.25
C ALA A 318 8.08 4.39 6.98
N GLU A 319 8.83 5.28 6.32
CA GLU A 319 8.35 6.06 5.16
C GLU A 319 7.88 5.16 4.01
N ASN A 320 8.59 4.06 3.76
CA ASN A 320 8.27 3.08 2.72
C ASN A 320 6.99 2.26 2.98
N ASP A 321 6.37 2.40 4.15
CA ASP A 321 5.10 1.74 4.49
C ASP A 321 3.87 2.62 4.21
N LEU A 322 4.07 3.93 3.98
CA LEU A 322 2.99 4.91 3.91
C LEU A 322 1.90 4.52 2.90
N GLU A 323 2.29 4.07 1.70
CA GLU A 323 1.34 3.65 0.66
C GLU A 323 0.58 2.39 1.04
N MET A 324 1.24 1.41 1.66
CA MET A 324 0.63 0.15 2.09
C MET A 324 -0.37 0.37 3.22
N LEU A 325 -0.06 1.25 4.18
CA LEU A 325 -0.96 1.56 5.29
C LEU A 325 -2.22 2.30 4.81
N LYS A 326 -2.07 3.25 3.87
CA LYS A 326 -3.21 3.96 3.25
C LYS A 326 -4.08 3.06 2.38
N LEU A 327 -3.48 2.00 1.82
CA LEU A 327 -4.16 1.03 0.96
C LEU A 327 -5.14 0.17 1.73
N ALA A 328 -4.75 -0.23 2.94
CA ALA A 328 -5.38 -1.31 3.67
C ALA A 328 -6.76 -0.95 4.19
N GLY A 329 -7.61 -1.96 4.35
CA GLY A 329 -8.83 -1.84 5.11
C GLY A 329 -8.57 -1.37 6.53
N ILE A 330 -7.49 -1.82 7.16
CA ILE A 330 -6.99 -1.27 8.43
C ILE A 330 -5.47 -1.11 8.31
N GLY A 331 -5.00 0.14 8.31
CA GLY A 331 -3.58 0.48 8.42
C GLY A 331 -3.17 0.70 9.88
N VAL A 332 -2.18 -0.04 10.37
CA VAL A 332 -1.68 0.03 11.75
C VAL A 332 -0.25 0.54 11.77
N ALA A 333 0.00 1.61 12.52
CA ALA A 333 1.35 2.10 12.82
C ALA A 333 1.88 1.48 14.13
N MET A 334 3.15 1.06 14.12
CA MET A 334 3.84 0.60 15.32
C MET A 334 4.09 1.75 16.32
N GLY A 335 4.28 1.41 17.60
CA GLY A 335 4.59 2.40 18.64
C GLY A 335 5.90 3.18 18.38
N ASN A 336 6.87 2.53 17.75
CA ASN A 336 8.14 3.13 17.31
C ASN A 336 8.06 3.84 15.93
N ALA A 337 6.90 3.84 15.28
CA ALA A 337 6.76 4.41 13.94
C ALA A 337 7.05 5.92 13.87
N LEU A 338 7.48 6.36 12.68
CA LEU A 338 7.69 7.77 12.37
C LEU A 338 6.41 8.59 12.58
N PRO A 339 6.52 9.88 12.95
CA PRO A 339 5.35 10.75 13.10
C PRO A 339 4.47 10.82 11.85
N SER A 340 5.08 10.83 10.65
CA SER A 340 4.36 10.81 9.36
C SER A 340 3.53 9.55 9.18
N VAL A 341 4.03 8.40 9.65
CA VAL A 341 3.36 7.10 9.60
C VAL A 341 2.20 7.04 10.60
N LYS A 342 2.40 7.52 11.83
CA LYS A 342 1.33 7.58 12.83
C LYS A 342 0.16 8.47 12.42
N GLN A 343 0.43 9.53 11.65
CA GLN A 343 -0.61 10.47 11.19
C GLN A 343 -1.53 9.89 10.11
N ILE A 344 -1.05 8.90 9.34
CA ILE A 344 -1.82 8.33 8.22
C ILE A 344 -2.48 6.99 8.55
N ALA A 345 -2.02 6.30 9.60
CA ALA A 345 -2.57 5.03 10.01
C ALA A 345 -3.95 5.22 10.66
N ASP A 346 -4.81 4.22 10.50
CA ASP A 346 -6.12 4.20 11.17
C ASP A 346 -5.95 3.97 12.67
N GLU A 347 -4.95 3.17 13.05
CA GLU A 347 -4.76 2.66 14.40
C GLU A 347 -3.27 2.63 14.76
N MET A 348 -3.00 2.63 16.07
CA MET A 348 -1.67 2.46 16.63
C MET A 348 -1.63 1.30 17.63
N VAL A 349 -0.48 0.64 17.70
CA VAL A 349 -0.19 -0.45 18.64
C VAL A 349 1.13 -0.19 19.39
N ALA A 350 1.51 -1.09 20.29
CA ALA A 350 2.79 -1.07 20.97
C ALA A 350 3.99 -1.08 19.99
N SER A 351 5.20 -0.83 20.51
CA SER A 351 6.42 -0.89 19.69
C SER A 351 6.76 -2.33 19.27
N ASN A 352 7.66 -2.46 18.30
CA ASN A 352 8.20 -3.76 17.88
C ASN A 352 8.88 -4.53 19.02
N ASN A 353 9.54 -3.81 19.95
CA ASN A 353 10.11 -4.40 21.17
C ASN A 353 9.07 -4.87 22.19
N GLU A 354 7.80 -4.50 22.01
CA GLU A 354 6.68 -4.80 22.91
C GLU A 354 5.61 -5.67 22.21
N LEU A 355 5.98 -6.35 21.13
CA LEU A 355 5.09 -7.23 20.35
C LEU A 355 3.87 -6.52 19.74
N GLY A 356 4.05 -5.29 19.22
CA GLY A 356 2.97 -4.53 18.57
C GLY A 356 2.23 -5.27 17.46
N VAL A 357 2.93 -6.09 16.66
CA VAL A 357 2.29 -6.96 15.64
C VAL A 357 1.36 -7.98 16.29
N ALA A 358 1.74 -8.57 17.43
CA ALA A 358 0.86 -9.49 18.16
C ALA A 358 -0.39 -8.78 18.69
N GLU A 359 -0.23 -7.54 19.16
CA GLU A 359 -1.36 -6.69 19.57
C GLU A 359 -2.30 -6.43 18.39
N ALA A 360 -1.77 -6.03 17.23
CA ALA A 360 -2.55 -5.77 16.01
C ALA A 360 -3.35 -7.01 15.58
N ILE A 361 -2.70 -8.19 15.51
CA ILE A 361 -3.35 -9.44 15.15
C ILE A 361 -4.49 -9.75 16.14
N ARG A 362 -4.25 -9.68 17.44
CA ARG A 362 -5.28 -10.00 18.46
C ARG A 362 -6.46 -9.03 18.43
N ARG A 363 -6.22 -7.76 18.11
CA ARG A 363 -7.25 -6.72 18.06
C ARG A 363 -8.13 -6.83 16.82
N PHE A 364 -7.53 -7.07 15.66
CA PHE A 364 -8.20 -6.89 14.37
C PHE A 364 -8.50 -8.19 13.63
N VAL A 365 -7.81 -9.28 13.96
CA VAL A 365 -8.06 -10.60 13.36
C VAL A 365 -8.98 -11.39 14.27
N LYS A 366 -10.20 -11.66 13.79
CA LYS A 366 -11.15 -12.50 14.51
C LYS A 366 -11.00 -13.96 14.09
N PRO A 367 -11.11 -14.91 15.03
CA PRO A 367 -11.25 -16.32 14.67
C PRO A 367 -12.48 -16.48 13.78
N LYS A 368 -12.36 -17.19 12.65
CA LYS A 368 -13.56 -17.61 11.91
C LYS A 368 -14.44 -18.38 12.87
N ALA A 369 -15.69 -17.91 13.05
CA ALA A 369 -16.66 -18.67 13.82
C ALA A 369 -16.77 -20.06 13.17
N ASN A 370 -16.43 -21.11 13.93
CA ASN A 370 -16.68 -22.47 13.49
C ASN A 370 -18.18 -22.61 13.25
N ILE A 371 -18.59 -22.48 11.99
CA ILE A 371 -19.93 -22.91 11.58
C ILE A 371 -19.86 -24.43 11.68
N SER A 372 -20.22 -24.94 12.86
CA SER A 372 -20.51 -26.35 13.04
C SER A 372 -21.56 -26.71 11.99
N ARG A 373 -21.14 -27.41 10.93
CA ARG A 373 -22.07 -28.11 10.05
C ARG A 373 -22.68 -29.21 10.90
N THR A 374 -23.83 -28.90 11.50
CA THR A 374 -24.72 -29.84 12.17
C THR A 374 -25.18 -30.92 11.21
#